data_AF-A0A843FNX2-F1
#
_entry.id   AF-A0A843FNX2-F1
#
_cell.length_a   1.000
_cell.length_b   1.000
_cell.length_c   1.000
_cell.angle_alpha   90.00
_cell.angle_beta   90.00
_cell.angle_gamma   90.00
#
_symmetry.space_group_name_H-M   'P 1'
#
loop_
_entity.id
_entity.type
_entity.pdbx_description
1 polymer ?
#
loop_
_entity_poly.entity_id
_entity_poly.type
_entity_poly.pdbx_seq_one_letter_code
_entity_poly.pdbx_strand_id
1 'polypeptide(L)' 'MSYSDETKGLLEAAGASEGCMITLEAGGQTYIGKVMPHHEFSAPDIIILKMKSGYNVGIRV' A
#
# COMPACT_ATOMS: atom_id res chain seq x y z
N MET A 1 -3.60 -6.32 12.53
CA MET A 1 -2.16 -5.99 12.50
C MET A 1 -2.02 -4.57 11.97
N SER A 2 -1.11 -3.78 12.55
CA SER A 2 -0.74 -2.47 11.98
C SER A 2 0.47 -2.64 11.06
N TYR A 3 0.63 -1.74 10.10
CA TYR A 3 1.85 -1.64 9.30
C TYR A 3 3.11 -1.64 10.17
N SER A 4 4.21 -2.14 9.62
CA SER A 4 5.54 -1.93 10.21
C SER A 4 5.84 -0.43 10.35
N ASP A 5 6.72 -0.06 11.28
CA ASP A 5 7.09 1.35 11.47
C ASP A 5 7.67 1.96 10.19
N GLU A 6 8.41 1.18 9.39
CA GLU A 6 8.95 1.60 8.10
C GLU A 6 7.84 1.86 7.07
N THR A 7 6.91 0.90 6.90
CA THR A 7 5.79 1.05 5.95
C THR A 7 4.86 2.19 6.35
N LYS A 8 4.62 2.36 7.66
CA LYS A 8 3.84 3.46 8.20
C LYS A 8 4.52 4.81 7.96
N GLY A 9 5.83 4.89 8.21
CA GLY A 9 6.62 6.09 7.95
C GLY A 9 6.61 6.48 6.46
N LEU A 10 6.64 5.50 5.56
CA LEU A 10 6.57 5.74 4.11
C LEU A 10 5.20 6.30 3.67
N LEU A 11 4.11 5.74 4.20
CA LEU A 11 2.76 6.25 3.97
C LEU A 11 2.57 7.66 4.55
N GLU A 12 3.04 7.91 5.77
CA GLU A 12 2.98 9.21 6.42
C GLU A 12 3.81 10.27 5.69
N ALA A 13 5.03 9.93 5.27
CA ALA A 13 5.89 10.81 4.48
C ALA A 13 5.26 11.18 3.12
N ALA A 14 4.48 10.26 2.53
CA ALA A 14 3.72 10.50 1.32
C ALA A 14 2.38 11.23 1.57
N GLY A 15 2.00 11.48 2.84
CA GLY A 15 0.69 12.02 3.21
C GLY A 15 -0.48 11.11 2.81
N ALA A 16 -0.21 9.81 2.67
CA ALA A 16 -1.15 8.82 2.18
C ALA A 16 -1.85 8.10 3.35
N SER A 17 -3.17 7.99 3.25
CA SER A 17 -3.98 7.21 4.18
C SER A 17 -4.82 6.18 3.44
N GLU A 18 -5.50 5.31 4.19
CA GLU A 18 -6.51 4.42 3.62
C GLU A 18 -7.50 5.21 2.75
N GLY A 19 -7.72 4.70 1.54
CA GLY A 19 -8.58 5.33 0.55
C GLY A 19 -7.93 6.39 -0.34
N CYS A 20 -6.68 6.79 -0.08
CA CYS A 20 -5.95 7.67 -1.00
C CYS A 20 -5.54 6.94 -2.27
N MET A 21 -5.52 7.64 -3.39
CA MET A 21 -4.90 7.15 -4.62
C MET A 21 -3.41 7.51 -4.60
N ILE A 22 -2.55 6.49 -4.66
CA ILE A 22 -1.10 6.67 -4.62
C ILE A 22 -0.43 6.04 -5.84
N THR A 23 0.76 6.54 -6.13
CA THR A 23 1.71 5.90 -7.04
C THR A 23 2.83 5.31 -6.20
N LEU A 24 3.08 4.02 -6.36
CA LEU A 24 4.06 3.28 -5.59
C LEU A 24 5.07 2.63 -6.53
N GLU A 25 6.35 2.85 -6.30
CA GLU A 25 7.42 2.21 -7.06
C GLU A 25 8.08 1.14 -6.20
N ALA A 26 8.01 -0.12 -6.66
CA ALA A 26 8.60 -1.25 -5.97
C ALA A 26 9.11 -2.28 -6.98
N GLY A 27 10.30 -2.83 -6.75
CA GLY A 27 10.86 -3.89 -7.60
C GLY A 27 11.00 -3.51 -9.08
N GLY A 28 11.24 -2.23 -9.40
CA GLY A 28 11.34 -1.73 -10.77
C GLY A 28 10.01 -1.60 -11.51
N GLN A 29 8.88 -1.71 -10.81
CA GLN A 29 7.54 -1.50 -11.35
C GLN A 29 6.83 -0.37 -10.63
N THR A 30 6.00 0.36 -11.38
CA THR A 30 5.14 1.42 -10.85
C THR A 30 3.70 0.92 -10.75
N TYR A 31 3.12 1.05 -9.57
CA TYR A 31 1.75 0.65 -9.25
C TYR A 31 0.93 1.89 -8.91
N ILE A 32 -0.25 2.01 -9.52
CA ILE A 32 -1.16 3.14 -9.27
C ILE A 32 -2.49 2.58 -8.81
N GLY A 33 -2.89 2.93 -7.60
CA GLY A 33 -4.10 2.38 -7.01
C GLY A 33 -4.53 3.07 -5.73
N LYS A 34 -5.70 2.68 -5.24
CA LYS A 34 -6.27 3.17 -3.98
C LYS A 34 -5.74 2.33 -2.82
N VAL A 35 -5.17 2.96 -1.79
CA VAL A 35 -4.74 2.27 -0.56
C VAL A 35 -5.96 1.62 0.08
N MET A 36 -5.89 0.31 0.26
CA MET A 36 -6.94 -0.46 0.92
C MET A 36 -6.62 -0.64 2.41
N PRO A 37 -7.64 -0.85 3.25
CA PRO A 37 -7.43 -1.14 4.66
C PRO A 37 -6.55 -2.38 4.86
N HIS A 38 -5.65 -2.29 5.83
CA HIS A 38 -4.75 -3.39 6.17
C HIS A 38 -5.47 -4.38 7.09
N HIS A 39 -5.83 -5.55 6.56
CA HIS A 39 -6.52 -6.60 7.34
C HIS A 39 -5.53 -7.60 7.94
N GLU A 40 -5.99 -8.41 8.90
CA GLU A 40 -5.18 -9.36 9.69
C GLU A 40 -4.37 -10.38 8.86
N PHE A 41 -4.67 -10.56 7.58
CA PHE A 41 -3.97 -11.44 6.65
C PHE A 41 -2.82 -10.77 5.88
N SER A 42 -2.58 -9.49 6.13
CA SER A 42 -1.56 -8.71 5.44
C SER A 42 -0.27 -8.74 6.26
N ALA A 43 0.87 -9.04 5.63
CA ALA A 43 2.15 -8.94 6.31
C ALA A 43 2.49 -7.46 6.58
N PRO A 44 3.21 -7.12 7.67
CA PRO A 44 3.42 -5.73 8.09
C PRO A 44 4.11 -4.83 7.05
N ASP A 45 4.86 -5.45 6.13
CA ASP A 45 5.64 -4.88 5.03
C ASP A 45 4.88 -4.86 3.69
N ILE A 46 3.58 -5.18 3.68
CA ILE A 46 2.76 -5.23 2.46
C ILE A 46 1.70 -4.14 2.44
N ILE A 47 1.76 -3.28 1.42
CA ILE A 47 0.71 -2.31 1.10
C ILE A 47 -0.26 -2.95 0.11
N ILE A 48 -1.57 -2.87 0.40
CA ILE A 48 -2.61 -3.35 -0.51
C ILE A 48 -3.14 -2.17 -1.33
N LEU A 49 -3.03 -2.26 -2.66
CA LEU A 49 -3.60 -1.31 -3.59
C LEU A 49 -4.76 -1.92 -4.38
N LYS A 50 -5.87 -1.20 -4.44
CA LYS A 50 -6.95 -1.48 -5.39
C LYS A 50 -6.66 -0.78 -6.72
N MET A 51 -6.40 -1.58 -7.73
CA MET A 51 -6.05 -1.13 -9.08
C MET A 51 -7.31 -0.68 -9.83
N LYS A 52 -7.13 0.09 -10.91
CA LYS A 52 -8.23 0.49 -11.81
C LYS A 52 -8.99 -0.70 -12.40
N SER A 53 -8.32 -1.84 -12.56
CA SER A 53 -8.94 -3.10 -13.00
C SER A 53 -9.94 -3.69 -12.00
N GLY A 54 -10.00 -3.17 -10.77
CA GLY A 54 -10.86 -3.67 -9.70
C GLY A 54 -10.19 -4.71 -8.79
N TYR A 55 -9.02 -5.22 -9.18
CA TYR A 55 -8.24 -6.18 -8.39
C TYR A 55 -7.43 -5.50 -7.27
N ASN A 56 -7.26 -6.22 -6.16
CA ASN A 56 -6.36 -5.83 -5.08
C ASN A 56 -4.99 -6.50 -5.32
N VAL A 57 -3.92 -5.73 -5.21
CA VAL A 57 -2.53 -6.21 -5.32
C VAL A 57 -1.80 -5.88 -4.02
N GLY A 58 -1.18 -6.89 -3.42
CA GLY A 58 -0.28 -6.70 -2.28
C GLY A 58 1.14 -6.44 -2.80
N ILE A 59 1.73 -5.33 -2.40
CA ILE A 59 3.07 -4.92 -2.81
C ILE A 59 3.93 -4.82 -1.57
N ARG A 60 5.03 -5.59 -1.56
CA ARG A 60 6.02 -5.52 -0.49
C ARG A 60 6.88 -4.27 -0.68
N VAL A 61 7.02 -3.48 0.37
CA VAL A 61 7.84 -2.25 0.43
C VAL A 61 8.99 -2.40 1.41
#